data_AF-K2FXH0-F1
#
_entry.id   AF-K2FXH0-F1
#
_cell.length_a   1.000
_cell.length_b   1.000
_cell.length_c   1.000
_cell.angle_alpha   90.00
_cell.angle_beta   90.00
_cell.angle_gamma   90.00
#
_symmetry.space_group_name_H-M   'P 1'
#
loop_
_entity.id
_entity.type
_entity.pdbx_description
1 polymer ?
#
loop_
_entity_poly.entity_id
_entity_poly.type
_entity_poly.pdbx_seq_one_letter_code
_entity_poly.pdbx_strand_id
1 'polypeptide(L)'
;MNNKEIIIIADEWYVDYIYHEGIKEFFNRKALWIIITWAQRDPEGMWSYWLKLYFESILTPIDIKSQIDLIIKSWIDEKCIIYDSKAKNTKDNAINSKLLLEKHFPDVDNITIIWSLEWILRKYLTFKKTFKDQWSEYIKIKIKPIPY
;
A
#
# COMPACT_ATOMS: atom_id res chain seq x y z
N MET A 1 4.43 1.50 -26.08
CA MET A 1 3.52 2.47 -25.46
C MET A 1 3.46 2.14 -23.98
N ASN A 2 3.49 3.15 -23.10
CA ASN A 2 3.72 2.99 -21.67
C ASN A 2 2.73 2.00 -21.06
N ASN A 3 3.23 0.82 -20.67
CA ASN A 3 2.55 -0.01 -19.70
C ASN A 3 2.33 0.89 -18.49
N LYS A 4 1.07 1.24 -18.19
CA LYS A 4 0.75 2.09 -17.05
C LYS A 4 1.09 1.27 -15.80
N GLU A 5 2.26 1.51 -15.21
CA GLU A 5 2.68 0.89 -13.96
C GLU A 5 2.32 1.84 -12.81
N ILE A 6 1.64 1.29 -11.81
CA ILE A 6 1.25 1.99 -10.59
C ILE A 6 1.84 1.25 -9.39
N ILE A 7 2.37 2.03 -8.46
CA ILE A 7 2.76 1.51 -7.15
C ILE A 7 1.64 1.84 -6.17
N ILE A 8 1.22 0.85 -5.38
CA ILE A 8 0.29 1.04 -4.26
C ILE A 8 1.05 0.77 -2.97
N ILE A 9 1.11 1.75 -2.10
CA ILE A 9 1.61 1.62 -0.74
C ILE A 9 0.38 1.42 0.14
N ALA A 10 0.10 0.16 0.49
CA ALA A 10 -0.98 -0.21 1.38
C ALA A 10 -0.49 -0.15 2.83
N ASP A 11 -0.48 1.07 3.38
CA ASP A 11 -0.02 1.33 4.74
C ASP A 11 -1.07 0.93 5.78
N GLU A 12 -0.62 0.28 6.83
CA GLU A 12 -1.46 -0.13 7.96
C GLU A 12 -0.83 0.18 9.31
N TRP A 13 0.23 1.01 9.37
CA TRP A 13 0.81 1.44 10.64
C TRP A 13 1.94 2.47 10.55
N TYR A 14 1.95 3.30 9.52
CA TYR A 14 2.89 4.41 9.41
C TYR A 14 4.37 4.00 9.38
N VAL A 15 4.65 2.88 8.72
CA VAL A 15 6.00 2.32 8.66
C VAL A 15 6.77 3.03 7.56
N ASP A 16 7.71 3.91 7.92
CA ASP A 16 8.59 4.62 6.97
C ASP A 16 9.22 3.71 5.90
N TYR A 17 9.60 2.49 6.29
CA TYR A 17 10.22 1.53 5.41
C TYR A 17 9.34 1.16 4.20
N ILE A 18 8.03 0.98 4.35
CA ILE A 18 7.17 0.62 3.20
C ILE A 18 7.08 1.77 2.19
N TYR A 19 7.24 3.01 2.65
CA TYR A 19 7.32 4.19 1.78
C TYR A 19 8.67 4.22 1.04
N HIS A 20 9.78 3.92 1.72
CA HIS A 20 11.09 3.78 1.07
C HIS A 20 11.09 2.71 -0.03
N GLU A 21 10.50 1.54 0.20
CA GLU A 21 10.38 0.52 -0.84
C GLU A 21 9.39 0.91 -1.95
N GLY A 22 8.32 1.64 -1.62
CA GLY A 22 7.44 2.24 -2.62
C GLY A 22 8.16 3.20 -3.56
N ILE A 23 8.99 4.10 -3.01
CA ILE A 23 9.83 5.03 -3.77
C ILE A 23 10.83 4.26 -4.66
N LYS A 24 11.50 3.24 -4.11
CA LYS A 24 12.45 2.42 -4.86
C LYS A 24 11.79 1.68 -6.02
N GLU A 25 10.61 1.09 -5.81
CA GLU A 25 9.87 0.43 -6.90
C GLU A 25 9.36 1.41 -7.93
N PHE A 26 8.96 2.62 -7.51
CA PHE A 26 8.55 3.68 -8.43
C PHE A 26 9.65 3.98 -9.45
N PHE A 27 10.89 4.17 -8.99
CA PHE A 27 12.03 4.41 -9.87
C PHE A 27 12.43 3.17 -10.68
N ASN A 28 12.53 2.00 -10.04
CA ASN A 28 12.94 0.76 -10.72
C ASN A 28 12.03 0.41 -11.90
N ARG A 29 10.74 0.69 -11.77
CA ARG A 29 9.74 0.35 -12.78
C ARG A 29 9.37 1.50 -13.69
N LYS A 30 9.91 2.69 -13.42
CA LYS A 30 9.50 3.93 -14.08
C LYS A 30 7.99 4.10 -13.99
N ALA A 31 7.43 3.81 -12.81
CA ALA A 31 6.02 4.01 -12.56
C ALA A 31 5.68 5.50 -12.68
N LEU A 32 4.44 5.78 -13.05
CA LEU A 32 3.98 7.16 -13.24
C LEU A 32 3.25 7.69 -12.00
N TRP A 33 2.73 6.80 -11.16
CA TRP A 33 1.85 7.13 -10.07
C TRP A 33 2.10 6.27 -8.84
N ILE A 34 1.92 6.88 -7.67
CA ILE A 34 1.86 6.21 -6.37
C ILE A 34 0.46 6.42 -5.81
N ILE A 35 -0.20 5.34 -5.43
CA ILE A 35 -1.39 5.36 -4.59
C ILE A 35 -0.98 4.97 -3.17
N ILE A 36 -1.40 5.75 -2.18
CA ILE A 36 -1.17 5.45 -0.77
C ILE A 36 -2.53 5.21 -0.14
N THR A 37 -2.78 4.00 0.31
CA THR A 37 -4.01 3.70 1.05
C THR A 37 -3.63 3.33 2.46
N TRP A 38 -4.04 4.20 3.37
CA TRP A 38 -3.76 4.09 4.78
C TRP A 38 -4.97 3.52 5.49
N ALA A 39 -4.74 2.50 6.32
CA ALA A 39 -5.72 1.97 7.22
C ALA A 39 -5.24 2.02 8.67
N GLN A 40 -6.19 2.25 9.58
CA GLN A 40 -6.01 1.83 10.96
C GLN A 40 -5.86 0.30 10.99
N ARG A 41 -4.98 -0.21 11.85
CA ARG A 41 -4.65 -1.65 11.93
C ARG A 41 -5.90 -2.46 12.28
N ASP A 42 -6.05 -3.61 11.62
CA ASP A 42 -7.16 -4.52 11.87
C ASP A 42 -7.16 -4.97 13.35
N PRO A 43 -8.19 -4.60 14.15
CA PRO A 43 -8.30 -5.03 15.53
C PRO A 43 -8.29 -6.56 15.67
N GLU A 44 -8.76 -7.27 14.65
CA GLU A 44 -8.77 -8.74 14.60
C GLU A 44 -7.37 -9.33 14.40
N GLY A 45 -6.43 -8.58 13.81
CA GLY A 45 -5.03 -8.97 13.67
C GLY A 45 -4.20 -8.84 14.95
N MET A 46 -4.73 -8.18 15.99
CA MET A 46 -4.05 -7.87 17.25
C MET A 46 -4.45 -8.76 18.43
N TRP A 47 -5.14 -9.88 18.19
CA TRP A 47 -5.63 -10.75 19.28
C TRP A 47 -4.51 -11.36 20.14
N SER A 48 -3.27 -11.30 19.67
CA SER A 48 -2.10 -11.47 20.54
C SER A 48 -1.79 -10.14 21.25
N TYR A 49 -2.23 -10.02 22.51
CA TYR A 49 -1.90 -8.90 23.40
C TYR A 49 -0.39 -8.57 23.42
N TRP A 50 0.46 -9.60 23.41
CA TRP A 50 1.92 -9.47 23.35
C TRP A 50 2.43 -8.90 22.04
N LEU A 51 1.80 -9.28 20.92
CA LEU A 51 2.15 -8.76 19.61
C LEU A 51 1.79 -7.27 19.51
N LYS A 52 0.61 -6.89 20.01
CA LYS A 52 0.20 -5.48 20.13
C LYS A 52 1.22 -4.68 20.95
N LEU A 53 1.55 -5.13 22.16
CA LEU A 53 2.50 -4.44 23.04
C LEU A 53 3.90 -4.35 22.44
N TYR A 54 4.41 -5.44 21.86
CA TYR A 54 5.71 -5.46 21.18
C TYR A 54 5.77 -4.40 20.09
N PHE A 55 4.75 -4.34 19.24
CA PHE A 55 4.73 -3.38 18.15
C PHE A 55 4.51 -1.94 18.62
N GLU A 56 3.62 -1.69 19.59
CA GLU A 56 3.43 -0.35 20.18
C GLU A 56 4.70 0.14 20.89
N SER A 57 5.56 -0.78 21.37
CA SER A 57 6.82 -0.43 22.04
C SER A 57 8.00 -0.15 21.10
N ILE A 58 7.92 -0.58 19.84
CA ILE A 58 9.04 -0.51 18.87
C ILE A 58 8.72 0.41 17.70
N LEU A 59 7.46 0.49 17.29
CA LEU A 59 7.04 1.28 16.14
C LEU A 59 6.36 2.56 16.63
N THR A 60 6.95 3.69 16.28
CA THR A 60 6.33 5.00 16.54
C THR A 60 5.40 5.31 15.36
N PRO A 61 4.11 5.57 15.59
CA PRO A 61 3.22 6.04 14.53
C PRO A 61 3.73 7.36 13.95
N ILE A 62 3.88 7.43 12.62
CA ILE A 62 4.33 8.63 11.89
C ILE A 62 3.18 9.17 11.05
N ASP A 63 2.74 10.41 11.24
CA ASP A 63 1.64 10.96 10.45
C ASP A 63 1.81 10.75 8.93
N ILE A 64 0.72 10.39 8.24
CA ILE A 64 0.70 10.11 6.79
C ILE A 64 1.21 11.31 5.99
N LYS A 65 0.94 12.53 6.48
CA LYS A 65 1.47 13.75 5.86
C LYS A 65 3.01 13.76 5.83
N SER A 66 3.65 13.32 6.91
CA SER A 66 5.11 13.23 6.99
C SER A 66 5.66 12.18 6.01
N GLN A 67 4.89 11.13 5.73
CA GLN A 67 5.27 10.10 4.76
C GLN A 67 5.07 10.57 3.30
N ILE A 68 4.05 11.38 3.04
CA ILE A 68 3.89 12.05 1.74
C ILE A 68 5.05 13.03 1.52
N ASP A 69 5.40 13.82 2.54
CA ASP A 69 6.56 14.72 2.48
C ASP A 69 7.87 13.97 2.20
N LEU A 70 8.03 12.75 2.74
CA LEU A 70 9.17 11.87 2.45
C LEU A 70 9.22 11.46 0.97
N ILE A 71 8.08 11.09 0.38
CA ILE A 71 7.96 10.74 -1.05
C ILE A 71 8.32 11.96 -1.91
N ILE A 72 7.79 13.14 -1.58
CA ILE A 72 8.04 14.38 -2.34
C ILE A 72 9.53 14.76 -2.27
N LYS A 73 10.14 14.70 -1.08
CA LYS A 73 11.59 14.92 -0.89
C LYS A 73 12.46 13.95 -1.69
N SER A 74 11.90 12.82 -2.11
CA SER A 74 12.56 11.81 -2.94
C SER A 74 12.41 12.05 -4.44
N TRP A 75 12.13 13.30 -4.86
CA TRP A 75 12.03 13.73 -6.26
C TRP A 75 10.80 13.20 -7.02
N ILE A 76 9.77 12.77 -6.30
CA ILE A 76 8.49 12.38 -6.88
C ILE A 76 7.56 13.59 -6.80
N ASP A 77 6.99 13.98 -7.94
CA ASP A 77 6.08 15.13 -8.01
C ASP A 77 4.82 14.85 -7.17
N GLU A 78 4.40 15.81 -6.35
CA GLU A 78 3.19 15.69 -5.53
C GLU A 78 1.96 15.33 -6.37
N LYS A 79 1.89 15.83 -7.61
CA LYS A 79 0.78 15.51 -8.51
C LYS A 79 0.70 14.03 -8.88
N CYS A 80 1.78 13.26 -8.71
CA CYS A 80 1.85 11.82 -8.99
C CYS A 80 1.38 10.96 -7.80
N ILE A 81 1.00 11.59 -6.68
CA ILE A 81 0.62 10.92 -5.45
C ILE A 81 -0.89 11.05 -5.25
N ILE A 82 -1.57 9.93 -5.09
CA ILE A 82 -2.98 9.87 -4.69
C ILE A 82 -3.03 9.16 -3.34
N TYR A 83 -3.77 9.68 -2.36
CA TYR A 83 -3.86 9.01 -1.07
C TYR A 83 -5.27 8.99 -0.48
N ASP A 84 -5.54 7.95 0.31
CA ASP A 84 -6.74 7.83 1.15
C ASP A 84 -6.34 7.42 2.56
N SER A 85 -6.86 8.13 3.57
CA SER A 85 -6.61 7.89 4.99
C SER A 85 -7.88 7.45 5.74
N LYS A 86 -8.87 6.91 5.04
CA LYS A 86 -10.20 6.61 5.61
C LYS A 86 -10.40 5.13 5.89
N ALA A 87 -9.50 4.25 5.49
CA ALA A 87 -9.65 2.83 5.76
C ALA A 87 -9.48 2.52 7.26
N LYS A 88 -10.26 1.55 7.77
CA LYS A 88 -10.25 1.19 9.19
C LYS A 88 -9.56 -0.16 9.48
N ASN A 89 -9.29 -0.93 8.44
CA ASN A 89 -8.71 -2.27 8.50
C ASN A 89 -8.18 -2.67 7.11
N THR A 90 -7.56 -3.85 7.03
CA THR A 90 -7.02 -4.40 5.77
C THR A 90 -8.05 -4.57 4.66
N LYS A 91 -9.29 -4.92 5.00
CA LYS A 91 -10.35 -5.07 4.00
C LYS A 91 -10.73 -3.73 3.38
N ASP A 92 -10.92 -2.71 4.22
CA ASP A 92 -11.19 -1.35 3.76
C ASP A 92 -10.01 -0.81 2.96
N ASN A 93 -8.77 -1.12 3.36
CA ASN A 93 -7.56 -0.73 2.63
C ASN A 93 -7.58 -1.28 1.19
N ALA A 94 -7.86 -2.58 1.05
CA ALA A 94 -7.96 -3.24 -0.25
C ALA A 94 -9.10 -2.68 -1.11
N ILE A 95 -10.26 -2.39 -0.51
CA ILE A 95 -11.42 -1.82 -1.20
C ILE A 95 -11.12 -0.39 -1.67
N ASN A 96 -10.58 0.45 -0.78
CA ASN A 96 -10.25 1.83 -1.11
C ASN A 96 -9.16 1.91 -2.17
N SER A 97 -8.16 1.03 -2.12
CA SER A 97 -7.12 0.91 -3.15
C SER A 97 -7.74 0.66 -4.52
N LYS A 98 -8.66 -0.30 -4.58
CA LYS A 98 -9.38 -0.65 -5.81
C LYS A 98 -10.22 0.52 -6.31
N LEU A 99 -10.99 1.17 -5.45
CA LEU A 99 -11.83 2.31 -5.83
C LEU A 99 -11.01 3.49 -6.37
N LEU A 100 -9.85 3.78 -5.77
CA LEU A 100 -8.94 4.81 -6.27
C LEU A 100 -8.34 4.44 -7.63
N LEU A 101 -7.92 3.19 -7.81
CA LEU A 101 -7.44 2.70 -9.10
C LEU A 101 -8.52 2.82 -10.18
N GLU A 102 -9.74 2.35 -9.91
CA GLU A 102 -10.84 2.41 -10.88
C GLU A 102 -11.19 3.84 -11.26
N LYS A 103 -11.19 4.75 -10.28
CA LYS A 103 -11.51 6.15 -10.49
C LYS A 103 -10.46 6.90 -11.31
N HIS A 104 -9.17 6.62 -11.06
CA HIS A 104 -8.08 7.41 -11.62
C HIS A 104 -7.35 6.72 -12.78
N PHE A 105 -7.35 5.39 -12.82
CA PHE A 105 -6.54 4.57 -13.72
C PHE A 105 -7.27 3.29 -14.18
N PRO A 106 -8.43 3.41 -14.86
CA PRO A 106 -9.21 2.25 -15.29
C PRO A 106 -8.46 1.30 -16.23
N ASP A 107 -7.48 1.80 -17.01
CA ASP A 107 -6.72 1.02 -17.99
C ASP A 107 -5.29 0.69 -17.54
N VAL A 108 -5.05 0.48 -16.25
CA VAL A 108 -3.70 0.14 -15.74
C VAL A 108 -3.32 -1.31 -16.06
N ASP A 109 -2.08 -1.51 -16.53
CA ASP A 109 -1.59 -2.84 -16.92
C ASP A 109 -0.85 -3.57 -15.79
N ASN A 110 -0.15 -2.82 -14.93
CA ASN A 110 0.69 -3.41 -13.89
C ASN A 110 0.56 -2.64 -12.59
N ILE A 111 0.38 -3.39 -11.51
CA ILE A 111 0.20 -2.83 -10.17
C ILE A 111 1.16 -3.56 -9.24
N THR A 112 2.03 -2.80 -8.60
CA THR A 112 2.89 -3.33 -7.55
C THR A 112 2.36 -2.86 -6.21
N ILE A 113 2.02 -3.79 -5.33
CA ILE A 113 1.48 -3.48 -4.00
C ILE A 113 2.61 -3.71 -2.98
N ILE A 114 2.99 -2.64 -2.29
CA ILE A 114 3.95 -2.64 -1.20
C ILE A 114 3.19 -2.61 0.12
N TRP A 115 3.61 -3.45 1.04
CA TRP A 115 2.95 -3.60 2.33
C TRP A 115 3.92 -4.03 3.43
N SER A 116 3.47 -4.04 4.69
CA SER A 116 4.22 -4.62 5.81
C SER A 116 3.95 -6.12 5.97
N LEU A 117 4.95 -6.87 6.44
CA LEU A 117 5.00 -8.34 6.43
C LEU A 117 4.08 -9.04 7.45
N GLU A 118 3.40 -8.29 8.29
CA GLU A 118 2.46 -8.87 9.25
C GLU A 118 1.30 -9.57 8.52
N TRP A 119 1.11 -10.87 8.76
CA TRP A 119 0.00 -11.66 8.23
C TRP A 119 -0.09 -11.68 6.68
N ILE A 120 1.06 -11.87 6.00
CA ILE A 120 1.20 -12.04 4.53
C ILE A 120 0.00 -12.75 3.90
N LEU A 121 -0.40 -13.90 4.46
CA LEU A 121 -1.44 -14.73 3.84
C LEU A 121 -2.84 -14.07 3.89
N ARG A 122 -3.24 -13.45 5.01
CA ARG A 122 -4.57 -12.81 5.13
C ARG A 122 -4.65 -11.57 4.26
N LYS A 123 -3.60 -10.73 4.26
CA LYS A 123 -3.53 -9.54 3.41
C LYS A 123 -3.51 -9.93 1.94
N TYR A 124 -2.73 -10.95 1.59
CA TYR A 124 -2.67 -11.51 0.23
C TYR A 124 -4.03 -11.95 -0.25
N LEU A 125 -4.70 -12.78 0.53
CA LEU A 125 -6.00 -13.32 0.17
C LEU A 125 -7.06 -12.23 0.10
N THR A 126 -7.00 -11.21 0.97
CA THR A 126 -7.92 -10.06 0.94
C THR A 126 -7.75 -9.24 -0.34
N PHE A 127 -6.54 -8.78 -0.64
CA PHE A 127 -6.28 -8.03 -1.88
C PHE A 127 -6.56 -8.88 -3.11
N LYS A 128 -6.09 -10.13 -3.15
CA LYS A 128 -6.38 -11.05 -4.26
C LYS A 128 -7.87 -11.25 -4.48
N LYS A 129 -8.66 -11.40 -3.41
CA LYS A 129 -10.12 -11.54 -3.49
C LYS A 129 -10.77 -10.25 -4.01
N THR A 130 -10.41 -9.09 -3.46
CA THR A 130 -10.98 -7.80 -3.86
C THR A 130 -10.70 -7.45 -5.33
N PHE A 131 -9.53 -7.83 -5.83
CA PHE A 131 -9.10 -7.59 -7.21
C PHE A 131 -9.52 -8.72 -8.18
N LYS A 132 -10.07 -9.84 -7.68
CA LYS A 132 -10.34 -11.04 -8.48
C LYS A 132 -11.37 -10.82 -9.59
N ASP A 133 -12.39 -10.02 -9.32
CA ASP A 133 -13.62 -9.97 -10.12
C ASP A 133 -13.53 -9.12 -11.40
N GLN A 134 -12.43 -8.40 -11.63
CA GLN A 134 -12.23 -7.63 -12.87
C GLN A 134 -10.75 -7.62 -13.35
N TRP A 135 -9.77 -7.96 -12.49
CA TRP A 135 -8.34 -7.61 -12.72
C TRP A 135 -7.41 -8.85 -12.68
N SER A 136 -7.97 -10.05 -12.56
CA SER A 136 -7.20 -11.28 -12.27
C SER A 136 -6.44 -11.88 -13.46
N GLU A 137 -6.71 -11.47 -14.70
CA GLU A 137 -6.03 -12.01 -15.88
C GLU A 137 -4.95 -11.08 -16.49
N TYR A 138 -5.01 -9.76 -16.24
CA TYR A 138 -4.19 -8.79 -16.97
C TYR A 138 -3.18 -8.03 -16.10
N ILE A 139 -3.34 -8.02 -14.77
CA ILE A 139 -2.49 -7.25 -13.87
C ILE A 139 -1.54 -8.14 -13.10
N LYS A 140 -0.24 -7.87 -13.26
CA LYS A 140 0.81 -8.51 -12.49
C LYS A 140 0.90 -7.88 -11.10
N ILE A 141 0.08 -8.37 -10.16
CA ILE A 141 0.20 -7.99 -8.74
C ILE A 141 1.45 -8.62 -8.16
N LYS A 142 2.53 -7.84 -8.04
CA LYS A 142 3.71 -8.22 -7.27
C LYS A 142 3.58 -7.65 -5.87
N ILE A 143 3.71 -8.54 -4.90
CA ILE A 143 3.64 -8.16 -3.50
C ILE A 143 5.00 -8.39 -2.87
N LYS A 144 5.56 -7.32 -2.31
CA LYS A 144 6.85 -7.36 -1.62
C LYS A 144 6.62 -7.33 -0.11
N PRO A 145 6.71 -8.47 0.58
CA PRO A 145 6.77 -8.47 2.03
C PRO A 145 8.13 -7.93 2.46
N ILE A 146 8.11 -7.09 3.49
CA ILE A 146 9.29 -6.42 4.02
C ILE A 146 9.55 -6.90 5.45
N PRO A 147 10.65 -7.63 5.71
CA PRO A 147 11.05 -7.97 7.07
C PRO A 147 11.49 -6.72 7.83
N TYR A 148 11.23 -6.68 9.13
CA TYR A 148 11.76 -5.66 10.06
C TYR A 148 13.28 -5.72 10.12
#